data_AF-A8RNL0-F1
#
_entry.id   AF-A8RNL0-F1
#
_cell.length_a   1.000
_cell.length_b   1.000
_cell.length_c   1.000
_cell.angle_alpha   90.00
_cell.angle_beta   90.00
_cell.angle_gamma   90.00
#
_symmetry.space_group_name_H-M   'P 1'
#
loop_
_entity.id
_entity.type
_entity.pdbx_description
1 polymer ?
#
loop_
_entity_poly.entity_id
_entity_poly.type
_entity_poly.pdbx_seq_one_letter_code
_entity_poly.pdbx_strand_id
1 'polypeptide(L)'
;MVTRTALSSYEMYWYPWDDTKQDIWVRQIPKYSYVINLTKPFAYYRYRMHQRDFAKHFGRFYKEEHGYGRTVCLLGMRADEPLQRYSGFVNKKYRYHNEGWISKQFKDVWCASTLYDWSNSDVWCANY
;
A
#
# COMPACT_ATOMS: atom_id res chain seq x y z
N MET A 1 2.99 11.30 1.17
CA MET A 1 3.34 10.46 -0.01
C MET A 1 2.78 11.10 -1.26
N VAL A 2 3.32 10.79 -2.44
CA VAL A 2 2.83 11.31 -3.72
C VAL A 2 2.29 10.21 -4.62
N THR A 3 1.15 10.49 -5.25
CA THR A 3 0.50 9.63 -6.23
C THR A 3 0.35 10.39 -7.53
N ARG A 4 0.65 9.76 -8.67
CA ARG A 4 0.41 10.39 -9.98
C ARG A 4 -1.10 10.46 -10.23
N THR A 5 -1.60 11.61 -10.63
CA THR A 5 -3.01 11.77 -11.02
C THR A 5 -3.14 11.81 -12.54
N ALA A 6 -4.28 11.31 -13.04
CA ALA A 6 -4.66 11.41 -14.45
C ALA A 6 -5.60 12.59 -14.72
N LEU A 7 -5.96 13.37 -13.68
CA LEU A 7 -7.00 14.40 -13.75
C LEU A 7 -6.51 15.76 -14.26
N SER A 8 -5.19 15.98 -14.30
CA SER A 8 -4.62 17.25 -14.74
C SER A 8 -3.26 17.06 -15.39
N SER A 9 -3.02 17.77 -16.49
CA SER A 9 -1.69 17.87 -17.11
C SER A 9 -0.82 18.94 -16.44
N TYR A 10 -1.42 19.85 -15.66
CA TYR A 10 -0.70 20.91 -14.92
C TYR A 10 -0.26 20.42 -13.55
N GLU A 11 -1.13 19.72 -12.82
CA GLU A 11 -0.82 19.09 -11.54
C GLU A 11 -0.72 17.58 -11.72
N MET A 12 0.47 17.11 -12.07
CA MET A 12 0.71 15.67 -12.31
C MET A 12 0.64 14.81 -11.04
N TYR A 13 0.68 15.44 -9.87
CA TYR A 13 0.87 14.77 -8.59
C TYR A 13 -0.18 15.21 -7.58
N TRP A 14 -0.69 14.22 -6.86
CA TRP A 14 -1.61 14.41 -5.75
C TRP A 14 -0.95 13.99 -4.44
N TYR A 15 -1.16 14.80 -3.40
CA TYR A 15 -0.66 14.61 -2.05
C TYR A 15 -1.85 14.51 -1.08
N PRO A 16 -2.03 13.36 -0.40
CA PRO A 16 -3.06 13.24 0.63
C PRO A 16 -2.76 14.20 1.79
N TRP A 17 -3.75 14.99 2.20
CA TRP A 17 -3.61 16.02 3.25
C TRP A 17 -2.36 16.89 3.04
N ASP A 18 -2.29 17.56 1.88
CA ASP A 18 -1.20 18.50 1.55
C ASP A 18 -1.19 19.68 2.52
N ASP A 19 -0.08 19.83 3.25
CA ASP A 19 0.10 20.86 4.27
C ASP A 19 0.08 22.29 3.70
N THR A 20 0.33 22.44 2.40
CA THR A 20 0.31 23.73 1.68
C THR A 20 -1.08 24.12 1.17
N LYS A 21 -2.05 23.20 1.18
CA LYS A 21 -3.42 23.39 0.64
C LYS A 21 -4.48 22.95 1.64
N GLN A 22 -4.37 23.39 2.89
CA GLN A 22 -5.29 22.98 3.98
C GLN A 22 -6.71 23.48 3.79
N ASP A 23 -6.87 24.60 3.09
CA ASP A 23 -8.13 25.25 2.76
C ASP A 23 -9.07 24.39 1.91
N ILE A 24 -8.53 23.50 1.07
CA ILE A 24 -9.32 22.59 0.22
C ILE A 24 -9.54 21.21 0.85
N TRP A 25 -9.14 20.99 2.11
CA TRP A 25 -9.32 19.70 2.76
C TRP A 25 -10.79 19.43 3.06
N VAL A 26 -11.33 18.34 2.49
CA VAL A 26 -12.72 17.91 2.75
C VAL A 26 -12.90 17.27 4.13
N ARG A 27 -11.83 16.80 4.77
CA ARG A 27 -11.86 16.15 6.09
C ARG A 27 -10.59 16.46 6.88
N GLN A 28 -10.75 16.56 8.20
CA GLN A 28 -9.64 16.66 9.13
C GLN A 28 -8.82 15.37 9.19
N ILE A 29 -7.55 15.46 9.56
CA ILE A 29 -6.69 14.29 9.77
C ILE A 29 -7.25 13.47 10.94
N PRO A 30 -7.47 12.14 10.78
CA PRO A 30 -7.95 11.29 11.87
C PRO A 30 -6.99 11.26 13.06
N LYS A 31 -7.54 11.28 14.28
CA LYS A 31 -6.78 11.27 15.54
C LYS A 31 -6.72 9.87 16.15
N TYR A 32 -6.03 8.95 15.48
CA TYR A 32 -5.77 7.61 16.02
C TYR A 32 -4.27 7.38 16.22
N SER A 33 -3.91 6.53 17.19
CA SER A 33 -2.50 6.25 17.56
C SER A 33 -1.67 5.67 16.41
N TYR A 34 -2.33 4.93 15.52
CA TYR A 34 -1.77 4.27 14.34
C TYR A 34 -1.71 5.17 13.10
N VAL A 35 -2.20 6.42 13.17
CA VAL A 35 -2.13 7.36 12.05
C VAL A 35 -0.71 7.91 11.96
N ILE A 36 -0.12 7.79 10.76
CA ILE A 36 1.18 8.35 10.41
C ILE A 36 0.94 9.59 9.56
N ASN A 37 1.59 10.69 9.91
CA ASN A 37 1.44 11.98 9.23
C ASN A 37 2.77 12.76 9.28
N LEU A 38 2.78 14.04 8.89
CA LEU A 38 4.00 14.85 8.89
C LEU A 38 4.53 15.20 10.29
N THR A 39 3.68 15.21 11.32
CA THR A 39 4.11 15.46 12.72
C THR A 39 4.62 14.19 13.39
N LYS A 40 4.14 13.01 12.96
CA LYS A 40 4.59 11.69 13.38
C LYS A 40 4.95 10.84 12.15
N PRO A 41 6.03 11.18 11.42
CA PRO A 41 6.47 10.39 10.27
C PRO A 41 7.13 9.10 10.76
N PHE A 42 7.13 8.07 9.92
CA PHE A 42 7.92 6.87 10.18
C PHE A 42 9.38 7.06 9.75
N ALA A 43 10.30 6.26 10.29
CA ALA A 43 11.76 6.48 10.21
C ALA A 43 12.32 6.70 8.79
N TYR A 44 11.76 6.03 7.78
CA TYR A 44 12.24 6.10 6.39
C TYR A 44 11.42 7.05 5.50
N TYR A 45 10.50 7.82 6.08
CA TYR A 45 9.71 8.76 5.32
C TYR A 45 10.58 9.90 4.77
N ARG A 46 10.42 10.20 3.49
CA ARG A 46 10.93 11.43 2.88
C ARG A 46 9.75 12.28 2.45
N TYR A 47 9.83 13.58 2.69
CA TYR A 47 8.79 14.51 2.26
C TYR A 47 8.53 14.33 0.77
N ARG A 48 7.24 14.20 0.41
CA ARG A 48 6.77 13.98 -0.98
C ARG A 48 7.34 12.72 -1.67
N MET A 49 7.73 11.68 -0.91
CA MET A 49 8.16 10.41 -1.50
C MET A 49 7.04 9.71 -2.29
N HIS A 50 7.40 9.04 -3.39
CA HIS A 50 6.47 8.27 -4.19
C HIS A 50 5.80 7.15 -3.40
N GLN A 51 4.50 6.96 -3.62
CA GLN A 51 3.70 5.93 -2.95
C GLN A 51 4.33 4.53 -3.07
N ARG A 52 4.95 4.22 -4.21
CA ARG A 52 5.63 2.93 -4.42
C ARG A 52 6.80 2.72 -3.47
N ASP A 53 7.61 3.75 -3.24
CA ASP A 53 8.76 3.68 -2.34
C ASP A 53 8.28 3.70 -0.88
N PHE A 54 7.26 4.52 -0.59
CA PHE A 54 6.58 4.52 0.71
C PHE A 54 6.14 3.10 1.09
N ALA A 55 5.42 2.39 0.21
CA ALA A 55 4.92 1.05 0.47
C ALA A 55 6.05 0.04 0.75
N LYS A 56 7.17 0.13 0.02
CA LYS A 56 8.35 -0.73 0.23
C LYS A 56 9.00 -0.48 1.59
N HIS A 57 9.19 0.78 1.96
CA HIS A 57 9.81 1.16 3.23
C HIS A 57 8.90 0.89 4.42
N PHE A 58 7.58 1.01 4.25
CA PHE A 58 6.60 0.80 5.31
C PHE A 58 6.65 -0.62 5.88
N GLY A 59 6.73 -1.65 5.04
CA GLY A 59 6.80 -3.04 5.51
C GLY A 59 8.06 -3.32 6.34
N ARG A 60 9.19 -2.67 6.00
CA ARG A 60 10.42 -2.74 6.79
C ARG A 60 10.28 -2.02 8.13
N PHE A 61 9.76 -0.79 8.11
CA PHE A 61 9.50 -0.01 9.32
C PHE A 61 8.59 -0.77 10.30
N TYR A 62 7.49 -1.34 9.81
CA TYR A 62 6.55 -2.06 10.66
C TYR A 62 7.23 -3.25 11.37
N LYS A 63 8.06 -4.01 10.65
CA LYS A 63 8.85 -5.10 11.23
C LYS A 63 9.78 -4.61 12.34
N GLU A 64 10.49 -3.50 12.12
CA GLU A 64 11.46 -2.95 13.07
C GLU A 64 10.78 -2.48 14.36
N GLU A 65 9.64 -1.80 14.24
CA GLU A 65 8.85 -1.34 15.41
C GLU A 65 8.22 -2.49 16.22
N HIS A 66 8.01 -3.66 15.62
CA HIS A 66 7.35 -4.81 16.24
C HIS A 66 8.32 -5.95 16.54
N GLY A 67 9.56 -5.64 16.91
CA GLY A 67 10.52 -6.62 17.43
C GLY A 67 11.12 -7.55 16.38
N TYR A 68 11.22 -7.11 15.13
CA TYR A 68 11.85 -7.85 14.02
C TYR A 68 11.19 -9.19 13.67
N GLY A 69 9.93 -9.38 14.04
CA GLY A 69 9.14 -10.57 13.70
C GLY A 69 8.95 -10.77 12.19
N ARG A 70 8.61 -12.00 11.80
CA ARG A 70 8.18 -12.31 10.43
C ARG A 70 6.91 -11.52 10.14
N THR A 71 6.94 -10.67 9.12
CA THR A 71 5.87 -9.70 8.84
C THR A 71 5.26 -9.97 7.48
N VAL A 72 3.93 -10.00 7.39
CA VAL A 72 3.20 -10.08 6.12
C VAL A 72 2.24 -8.90 5.98
N CYS A 73 2.32 -8.19 4.85
CA CYS A 73 1.36 -7.17 4.47
C CYS A 73 0.25 -7.81 3.64
N LEU A 74 -0.98 -7.77 4.14
CA LEU A 74 -2.15 -8.24 3.41
C LEU A 74 -2.70 -7.10 2.54
N LEU A 75 -2.91 -7.39 1.27
CA LEU A 75 -3.50 -6.45 0.31
C LEU A 75 -4.87 -6.96 -0.10
N GLY A 76 -5.91 -6.27 0.36
CA GLY A 76 -7.31 -6.48 -0.02
C GLY A 76 -7.64 -5.85 -1.37
N MET A 77 -6.91 -6.24 -2.42
CA MET A 77 -7.23 -5.87 -3.80
C MET A 77 -7.40 -7.14 -4.63
N ARG A 78 -8.37 -7.10 -5.54
CA ARG A 78 -8.67 -8.20 -6.45
C ARG A 78 -7.69 -8.24 -7.63
N ALA A 79 -7.62 -9.36 -8.33
CA ALA A 79 -6.79 -9.46 -9.53
C ALA A 79 -7.36 -8.73 -10.75
N ASP A 80 -8.68 -8.53 -10.79
CA ASP A 80 -9.40 -7.81 -11.85
C ASP A 80 -9.17 -6.28 -11.81
N GLU A 81 -8.72 -5.73 -10.68
CA GLU A 81 -8.60 -4.28 -10.48
C GLU A 81 -7.36 -3.63 -11.14
N PRO A 82 -6.19 -4.31 -11.25
CA PRO A 82 -5.15 -3.84 -12.19
C PRO A 82 -4.31 -4.95 -12.87
N LEU A 83 -4.04 -4.78 -14.16
CA LEU A 83 -3.16 -5.64 -14.97
C LEU A 83 -1.77 -5.88 -14.34
N GLN A 84 -1.23 -4.86 -13.65
CA GLN A 84 0.07 -4.96 -13.00
C GLN A 84 0.08 -5.94 -11.81
N ARG A 85 -1.08 -6.17 -11.17
CA ARG A 85 -1.24 -7.19 -10.11
C ARG A 85 -1.45 -8.57 -10.70
N TYR A 86 -2.27 -8.68 -11.75
CA TYR A 86 -2.40 -9.94 -12.51
C TYR A 86 -1.03 -10.48 -12.96
N SER A 87 -0.21 -9.63 -13.58
CA SER A 87 1.18 -9.97 -13.93
C SER A 87 2.03 -10.33 -12.69
N GLY A 88 1.77 -9.69 -11.56
CA GLY A 88 2.38 -9.99 -10.27
C GLY A 88 2.01 -11.35 -9.66
N PHE A 89 1.00 -12.06 -10.18
CA PHE A 89 0.68 -13.44 -9.80
C PHE A 89 1.24 -14.43 -10.82
N VAL A 90 1.00 -14.17 -12.10
CA VAL A 90 1.37 -15.05 -13.21
C VAL A 90 2.88 -15.14 -13.38
N ASN A 91 3.60 -14.01 -13.29
CA ASN A 91 5.00 -13.90 -13.73
C ASN A 91 6.04 -13.84 -12.60
N LYS A 92 5.68 -14.12 -11.34
CA LYS A 92 6.61 -13.91 -10.22
C LYS A 92 7.65 -15.02 -10.02
N LYS A 93 8.88 -14.56 -9.77
CA LYS A 93 10.08 -15.38 -9.48
C LYS A 93 10.29 -15.70 -7.98
N TYR A 94 9.69 -14.94 -7.06
CA TYR A 94 9.94 -15.05 -5.60
C TYR A 94 8.69 -15.48 -4.82
N ARG A 95 8.19 -16.67 -5.13
CA ARG A 95 7.02 -17.29 -4.50
C ARG A 95 7.36 -17.76 -3.09
N TYR A 96 6.37 -17.73 -2.19
CA TYR A 96 6.51 -18.32 -0.86
C TYR A 96 5.92 -19.73 -0.89
N HIS A 97 6.71 -20.77 -0.66
CA HIS A 97 6.27 -22.17 -0.73
C HIS A 97 5.44 -22.50 -2.01
N ASN A 98 5.89 -22.02 -3.18
CA ASN A 98 5.20 -22.13 -4.48
C ASN A 98 3.88 -21.36 -4.63
N GLU A 99 3.40 -20.70 -3.59
CA GLU A 99 2.23 -19.81 -3.63
C GLU A 99 2.59 -18.48 -4.31
N GLY A 100 1.98 -18.22 -5.47
CA GLY A 100 2.23 -17.01 -6.27
C GLY A 100 1.59 -15.73 -5.73
N TRP A 101 0.57 -15.87 -4.87
CA TRP A 101 -0.16 -14.76 -4.26
C TRP A 101 0.53 -14.15 -3.04
N ILE A 102 1.54 -14.85 -2.49
CA ILE A 102 2.47 -14.35 -1.46
C ILE A 102 3.83 -14.11 -2.10
N SER A 103 4.43 -12.96 -1.83
CA SER A 103 5.73 -12.61 -2.42
C SER A 103 6.63 -11.93 -1.43
N LYS A 104 7.89 -12.40 -1.39
CA LYS A 104 8.93 -11.83 -0.56
C LYS A 104 9.28 -10.42 -1.07
N GLN A 105 9.21 -9.43 -0.18
CA GLN A 105 9.61 -8.05 -0.46
C GLN A 105 11.02 -7.78 0.08
N PHE A 106 11.30 -8.25 1.29
CA PHE A 106 12.59 -8.08 1.98
C PHE A 106 12.89 -9.30 2.86
N LYS A 107 13.99 -9.28 3.62
CA LYS A 107 14.32 -10.33 4.61
C LYS A 107 13.22 -10.39 5.68
N ASP A 108 12.52 -11.52 5.71
CA ASP A 108 11.38 -11.82 6.59
C ASP A 108 10.18 -10.86 6.48
N VAL A 109 10.04 -10.20 5.32
CA VAL A 109 8.87 -9.36 5.01
C VAL A 109 8.26 -9.84 3.71
N TRP A 110 6.96 -10.17 3.76
CA TRP A 110 6.18 -10.63 2.63
C TRP A 110 5.00 -9.70 2.36
N CYS A 111 4.46 -9.79 1.15
CA CYS A 111 3.21 -9.17 0.77
C CYS A 111 2.31 -10.25 0.17
N ALA A 112 1.12 -10.41 0.73
CA ALA A 112 0.13 -11.39 0.33
C ALA A 112 -1.10 -10.69 -0.24
N SER A 113 -1.64 -11.25 -1.32
CA SER A 113 -2.84 -10.73 -1.97
C SER A 113 -3.94 -11.74 -1.73
N THR A 114 -4.72 -11.52 -0.69
CA THR A 114 -5.66 -12.53 -0.19
C THR A 114 -6.92 -12.67 -1.04
N LEU A 115 -7.21 -11.67 -1.88
CA LEU A 115 -8.37 -11.62 -2.78
C LEU A 115 -7.96 -11.84 -4.24
N TYR A 116 -6.84 -12.51 -4.50
CA TYR A 116 -6.29 -12.63 -5.86
C TYR A 116 -7.17 -13.44 -6.82
N ASP A 117 -7.99 -14.33 -6.29
CA ASP A 117 -8.91 -15.22 -7.01
C ASP A 117 -10.38 -14.76 -6.90
N TRP A 118 -10.64 -13.66 -6.18
CA TRP A 118 -11.98 -13.12 -6.00
C TRP A 118 -12.35 -12.18 -7.14
N SER A 119 -13.57 -12.34 -7.65
CA SER A 119 -14.24 -11.40 -8.52
C SER A 119 -15.04 -10.36 -7.71
N ASN A 120 -15.54 -9.33 -8.40
CA ASN A 120 -16.47 -8.37 -7.80
C ASN A 120 -17.70 -9.08 -7.20
N SER A 121 -18.27 -10.07 -7.91
CA SER A 121 -19.44 -10.83 -7.46
C SER A 121 -19.18 -11.60 -6.16
N ASP A 122 -17.99 -12.19 -6.01
CA ASP A 122 -17.62 -12.92 -4.80
C ASP A 122 -17.58 -12.00 -3.58
N VAL A 123 -17.06 -10.76 -3.75
CA VAL A 123 -17.06 -9.74 -2.69
C VAL A 123 -18.48 -9.36 -2.30
N TRP A 124 -19.38 -9.14 -3.26
CA TRP A 124 -20.78 -8.80 -2.96
C TRP A 124 -21.50 -9.94 -2.26
N CYS A 125 -21.29 -11.19 -2.70
CA CYS A 125 -21.88 -12.36 -2.05
C CYS A 125 -21.39 -12.55 -0.61
N ALA A 126 -20.11 -12.23 -0.34
CA ALA A 126 -19.53 -12.37 1.00
C ALA A 126 -19.89 -11.23 1.97
N ASN A 127 -20.37 -10.09 1.47
CA ASN A 127 -20.80 -8.94 2.28
C ASN A 127 -22.33 -8.90 2.51
N TYR A 128 -23.07 -9.91 2.07
CA TYR A 128 -24.51 -10.05 2.27
C TYR A 128 -24.82 -10.75 3.58
#